data_AF-M9ZV41-F1
#
_entry.id   AF-M9ZV41-F1
#
_cell.length_a   1.000
_cell.length_b   1.000
_cell.length_c   1.000
_cell.angle_alpha   90.00
_cell.angle_beta   90.00
_cell.angle_gamma   90.00
#
_symmetry.space_group_name_H-M   'P 1'
#
loop_
_entity.id
_entity.type
_entity.pdbx_description
1 polymer ?
#
loop_
_entity_poly.entity_id
_entity_poly.type
_entity_poly.pdbx_seq_one_letter_code
_entity_poly.pdbx_strand_id
1 'polypeptide(L)'
;EYALVDRTGQHDLSQLRALQDWFLKFELKALPNVAEVATVGGMVKQYQVVLDPAKLAAYGIPQGKVIGAIQRANQESGGSVLEMAEAEYMVRASGYLQSLDDFRNIPLGLAAGGIPVRLDDVATVQIGPEMRRGIA
;
A
#
# COMPACT_ATOMS: atom_id res chain seq x y z
N GLU A 1 3.56 -27.91 12.97
CA GLU A 1 3.93 -27.29 11.68
C GLU A 1 2.84 -27.58 10.66
N TYR A 2 2.51 -26.64 9.78
CA TYR A 2 1.54 -26.83 8.70
C TYR A 2 1.96 -26.02 7.46
N ALA A 3 1.39 -26.36 6.31
CA ALA A 3 1.58 -25.64 5.07
C ALA A 3 0.23 -25.31 4.43
N LEU A 4 0.12 -24.12 3.85
CA LEU A 4 -1.03 -23.72 3.05
C LEU A 4 -0.76 -24.08 1.58
N VAL A 5 -1.64 -24.89 1.00
CA VAL A 5 -1.57 -25.32 -0.40
C VAL A 5 -2.97 -25.29 -1.00
N ASP A 6 -3.15 -24.49 -2.05
CA ASP A 6 -4.35 -24.58 -2.89
C ASP A 6 -4.02 -25.40 -4.14
N ARG A 7 -4.61 -26.61 -4.23
CA ARG A 7 -4.42 -27.51 -5.37
C ARG A 7 -5.27 -27.14 -6.59
N THR A 8 -6.26 -26.26 -6.42
CA THR A 8 -7.13 -25.80 -7.51
C THR A 8 -6.50 -24.67 -8.31
N GLY A 9 -5.49 -23.99 -7.75
CA GLY A 9 -4.80 -22.87 -8.37
C GLY A 9 -5.60 -21.56 -8.37
N GLN A 10 -6.67 -21.47 -7.58
CA GLN A 10 -7.47 -20.24 -7.46
C GLN A 10 -6.79 -19.19 -6.59
N HIS A 11 -5.89 -19.63 -5.70
CA HIS A 11 -5.12 -18.75 -4.83
C HIS A 11 -3.62 -18.79 -5.15
N ASP A 12 -3.05 -17.59 -5.33
CA ASP A 12 -1.62 -17.43 -5.48
C ASP A 12 -0.89 -17.39 -4.12
N LEU A 13 0.45 -17.40 -4.17
CA LEU A 13 1.30 -17.35 -2.98
C LEU A 13 1.09 -16.09 -2.12
N SER A 14 0.62 -14.98 -2.71
CA SER A 14 0.35 -13.75 -1.95
C SER A 14 -0.96 -13.81 -1.20
N GLN A 15 -1.98 -14.43 -1.79
CA GLN A 15 -3.27 -14.65 -1.14
C GLN A 15 -3.12 -15.64 0.01
N LEU A 16 -2.38 -16.74 -0.19
CA LEU A 16 -2.09 -17.69 0.89
C LEU A 16 -1.25 -17.05 2.00
N ARG A 17 -0.27 -16.20 1.64
CA ARG A 17 0.52 -15.45 2.62
C ARG A 17 -0.33 -14.44 3.40
N ALA A 18 -1.25 -13.75 2.72
CA ALA A 18 -2.17 -12.83 3.37
C ALA A 18 -3.12 -13.56 4.33
N LEU A 19 -3.66 -14.72 3.93
CA LEU A 19 -4.47 -15.57 4.80
C LEU A 19 -3.68 -16.00 6.06
N GLN A 20 -2.41 -16.38 5.89
CA GLN A 20 -1.55 -16.73 7.00
C GLN A 20 -1.35 -15.56 7.97
N ASP A 21 -0.93 -14.40 7.45
CA ASP A 21 -0.49 -13.28 8.28
C ASP A 21 -1.66 -12.52 8.94
N TRP A 22 -2.79 -12.41 8.25
CA TRP A 22 -3.92 -11.58 8.67
C TRP A 22 -5.10 -12.35 9.28
N PHE A 23 -5.09 -13.69 9.18
CA PHE A 23 -6.15 -14.52 9.77
C PHE A 23 -5.56 -15.61 10.67
N LEU A 24 -4.89 -16.61 10.09
CA LEU A 24 -4.47 -17.82 10.84
C LEU A 24 -3.50 -17.50 11.98
N LYS A 25 -2.58 -16.56 11.77
CA LYS A 25 -1.62 -16.14 12.80
C LYS A 25 -2.32 -15.61 14.06
N PHE A 26 -3.42 -14.88 13.92
CA PHE A 26 -4.16 -14.34 15.07
C PHE A 26 -4.97 -15.43 15.79
N GLU A 27 -5.66 -16.28 15.02
CA GLU A 27 -6.45 -17.40 15.57
C GLU A 27 -5.56 -18.37 16.36
N LEU A 28 -4.39 -18.71 15.84
CA LEU A 28 -3.47 -19.66 16.49
C LEU A 28 -2.76 -19.05 17.70
N LYS A 29 -2.43 -17.75 17.66
CA LYS A 29 -1.84 -17.04 18.81
C LYS A 29 -2.78 -16.93 20.01
N ALA A 30 -4.09 -17.01 19.79
CA ALA A 30 -5.08 -16.96 20.87
C ALA A 30 -5.15 -18.25 21.70
N LEU A 31 -4.55 -19.34 21.23
CA LEU A 31 -4.58 -20.63 21.93
C LEU A 31 -3.67 -20.62 23.16
N PRO A 32 -4.07 -21.30 24.26
CA PRO A 32 -3.24 -21.42 25.45
C PRO A 32 -1.92 -22.12 25.12
N ASN A 33 -0.83 -21.65 25.75
CA ASN A 33 0.53 -22.17 25.58
C ASN A 33 1.16 -21.96 24.19
N VAL A 34 0.63 -21.06 23.36
CA VAL A 34 1.27 -20.64 22.11
C VAL A 34 2.06 -19.35 22.32
N ALA A 35 3.39 -19.42 22.26
CA ALA A 35 4.26 -18.25 22.40
C ALA A 35 4.35 -17.41 21.12
N GLU A 36 4.49 -18.08 19.97
CA GLU A 36 4.59 -17.41 18.67
C GLU A 36 4.08 -18.31 17.54
N VAL A 37 3.55 -17.66 16.51
CA VAL A 37 3.23 -18.26 15.22
C VAL A 37 4.04 -17.52 14.17
N ALA A 38 5.13 -18.16 13.73
CA ALA A 38 6.04 -17.61 12.74
C ALA A 38 5.60 -18.03 11.32
N THR A 39 5.69 -17.09 10.38
CA THR A 39 5.38 -17.36 8.97
C THR A 39 6.68 -17.64 8.22
N VAL A 40 6.75 -18.76 7.52
CA VAL A 40 7.91 -19.15 6.70
C VAL A 40 7.48 -19.22 5.23
N GLY A 41 8.23 -18.53 4.36
CA GLY A 41 7.96 -18.51 2.93
C GLY A 41 6.78 -17.62 2.51
N GLY A 42 6.15 -17.97 1.38
CA GLY A 42 5.10 -17.17 0.75
C GLY A 42 5.61 -15.89 0.06
N MET A 43 4.66 -15.07 -0.41
CA MET A 43 4.92 -13.81 -1.08
C MET A 43 4.16 -12.68 -0.37
N VAL A 44 4.86 -11.73 0.25
CA VAL A 44 4.19 -10.53 0.76
C VAL A 44 3.85 -9.63 -0.43
N LYS A 45 2.57 -9.26 -0.55
CA LYS A 45 2.10 -8.35 -1.61
C LYS A 45 2.65 -6.95 -1.35
N GLN A 46 3.36 -6.38 -2.31
CA GLN A 46 3.89 -5.02 -2.24
C GLN A 46 3.43 -4.18 -3.44
N TYR A 47 2.97 -2.96 -3.17
CA TYR A 47 2.83 -1.91 -4.18
C TYR A 47 4.21 -1.34 -4.49
N GLN A 48 4.68 -1.57 -5.71
CA GLN A 48 6.00 -1.17 -6.17
C GLN A 48 5.87 0.06 -7.08
N VAL A 49 6.55 1.13 -6.72
CA VAL A 49 6.68 2.35 -7.53
C VAL A 49 8.07 2.37 -8.14
N VAL A 50 8.17 2.00 -9.41
CA VAL A 50 9.42 1.92 -10.15
C VAL A 50 9.62 3.23 -10.91
N LEU A 51 10.50 4.09 -10.39
CA LEU A 51 10.75 5.41 -10.95
C LEU A 51 11.55 5.33 -12.26
N ASP A 52 11.19 6.16 -13.24
CA ASP A 52 11.95 6.37 -14.47
C ASP A 52 12.86 7.61 -14.33
N PRO A 53 14.19 7.44 -14.22
CA PRO A 53 15.11 8.56 -14.02
C PRO A 53 15.09 9.57 -15.18
N ALA A 54 14.86 9.11 -16.42
CA ALA A 54 14.83 9.98 -17.59
C ALA A 54 13.59 10.87 -17.58
N LYS A 55 12.42 10.32 -17.22
CA LYS A 55 11.19 11.10 -17.06
C LYS A 55 11.28 12.06 -15.88
N LEU A 56 11.81 11.63 -14.73
CA LEU A 56 12.05 12.51 -13.59
C LEU A 56 12.91 13.72 -13.97
N ALA A 57 13.98 13.51 -14.74
CA ALA A 57 14.82 14.59 -15.23
C ALA A 57 14.07 15.51 -16.22
N ALA A 58 13.30 14.94 -17.16
CA ALA A 58 12.53 15.70 -18.14
C ALA A 58 11.46 16.60 -17.49
N TYR A 59 10.82 16.14 -16.42
CA TYR A 59 9.85 16.92 -15.66
C TYR A 59 10.47 17.78 -14.54
N GLY A 60 11.79 17.69 -14.32
CA GLY A 60 12.46 18.41 -13.23
C GLY A 60 12.00 17.98 -11.83
N ILE A 61 11.60 16.73 -11.65
CA ILE A 61 11.07 16.19 -10.38
C ILE A 61 12.16 15.40 -9.65
N PRO A 62 12.62 15.86 -8.48
CA PRO A 62 13.58 15.09 -7.69
C PRO A 62 12.89 13.89 -7.01
N GLN A 63 13.62 12.79 -6.84
CA GLN A 63 13.13 11.58 -6.18
C GLN A 63 12.50 11.85 -4.81
N GLY A 64 13.11 12.73 -4.00
CA GLY A 64 12.57 13.09 -2.68
C GLY A 64 11.18 13.72 -2.73
N LYS A 65 10.84 14.43 -3.82
CA LYS A 65 9.50 14.99 -4.02
C LYS A 65 8.47 13.88 -4.25
N VAL A 66 8.84 12.83 -4.99
CA VAL A 66 7.98 11.67 -5.21
C VAL A 66 7.69 10.94 -3.89
N ILE A 67 8.74 10.68 -3.10
CA ILE A 67 8.59 10.04 -1.78
C ILE A 67 7.67 10.86 -0.88
N GLY A 68 7.90 12.17 -0.79
CA GLY A 68 7.06 13.05 0.02
C GLY A 68 5.62 13.16 -0.48
N ALA A 69 5.39 13.09 -1.80
CA ALA A 69 4.05 13.08 -2.37
C ALA A 69 3.29 11.80 -2.00
N ILE A 70 3.92 10.63 -2.12
CA ILE A 70 3.32 9.35 -1.74
C ILE A 70 2.98 9.32 -0.25
N GLN A 71 3.89 9.79 0.61
CA GLN A 71 3.65 9.84 2.06
C GLN A 71 2.47 10.75 2.43
N ARG A 72 2.31 11.90 1.76
CA ARG A 72 1.17 12.81 1.99
C ARG A 72 -0.15 12.29 1.42
N ALA A 73 -0.09 11.51 0.33
CA ALA A 73 -1.26 10.99 -0.36
C ALA A 73 -1.86 9.74 0.30
N ASN A 74 -1.26 9.21 1.37
CA ASN A 74 -1.73 8.00 2.05
C ASN A 74 -2.01 8.27 3.54
N GLN A 75 -2.94 9.19 3.81
CA GLN A 75 -3.29 9.61 5.17
C GLN A 75 -4.80 9.84 5.30
N GLU A 76 -5.34 9.63 6.50
CA GLU A 76 -6.72 9.96 6.86
C GLU A 76 -6.72 11.10 7.88
N SER A 77 -7.68 12.02 7.76
CA SER A 77 -7.82 13.14 8.70
C SER A 77 -9.26 13.25 9.21
N GLY A 78 -9.39 13.49 10.52
CA GLY A 78 -10.66 13.84 11.16
C GLY A 78 -10.91 15.35 11.08
N GLY A 79 -12.15 15.74 10.77
CA GLY A 79 -12.60 17.13 10.68
C GLY A 79 -13.43 17.59 11.88
N SER A 80 -13.30 16.92 13.04
CA SER A 80 -14.17 17.10 14.22
C SER A 80 -15.62 16.68 13.96
N VAL A 81 -16.56 17.17 14.78
CA VAL A 81 -18.00 16.95 14.65
C VAL A 81 -18.71 18.23 14.23
N LEU A 82 -19.78 18.06 13.44
CA LEU A 82 -20.73 19.11 13.08
C LEU A 82 -22.06 18.82 13.78
N GLU A 83 -22.53 19.74 14.63
CA GLU A 83 -23.83 19.62 15.29
C GLU A 83 -24.94 20.15 14.38
N MET A 84 -25.94 19.31 14.09
CA MET A 84 -27.11 19.67 13.29
C MET A 84 -28.36 18.96 13.82
N ALA A 85 -29.41 19.72 14.09
CA ALA A 85 -30.70 19.21 14.58
C ALA A 85 -30.55 18.28 15.82
N GLU A 86 -29.79 18.74 16.82
CA GLU A 86 -29.51 18.00 18.07
C GLU A 86 -28.79 16.65 17.86
N ALA A 87 -28.15 16.46 16.70
CA ALA A 87 -27.31 15.32 16.38
C ALA A 87 -25.89 15.75 15.98
N GLU A 88 -24.89 14.95 16.39
CA GLU A 88 -23.48 15.16 16.03
C GLU A 88 -23.09 14.31 14.81
N TYR A 89 -22.56 14.97 13.78
CA TYR A 89 -22.06 14.33 12.56
C TYR A 89 -20.54 14.36 12.54
N MET A 90 -19.90 13.20 12.59
CA MET A 90 -18.45 13.11 12.49
C MET A 90 -17.98 13.43 11.06
N VAL A 91 -17.11 14.43 10.92
CA VAL A 91 -16.49 14.78 9.65
C VAL A 91 -15.20 13.97 9.50
N ARG A 92 -15.09 13.23 8.40
CA ARG A 92 -13.92 12.41 8.09
C ARG A 92 -13.53 12.58 6.63
N ALA A 93 -12.25 12.85 6.39
CA ALA A 93 -11.65 12.86 5.07
C ALA A 93 -10.78 11.60 4.92
N SER A 94 -11.21 10.66 4.08
CA SER A 94 -10.39 9.51 3.71
C SER A 94 -9.35 9.91 2.66
N GLY A 95 -8.15 9.36 2.80
CA GLY A 95 -7.06 9.54 1.85
C GLY A 95 -6.10 8.36 1.85
N TYR A 96 -6.59 7.17 2.17
CA TYR A 96 -5.80 5.94 2.03
C TYR A 96 -5.76 5.48 0.57
N LEU A 97 -4.58 5.04 0.13
CA LEU A 97 -4.40 4.42 -1.17
C LEU A 97 -4.84 2.96 -1.09
N GLN A 98 -5.82 2.58 -1.91
CA GLN A 98 -6.43 1.25 -1.92
C GLN A 98 -6.13 0.51 -3.23
N SER A 99 -5.98 1.24 -4.33
CA SER A 99 -5.84 0.71 -5.68
C SER A 99 -4.55 1.19 -6.35
N LEU A 100 -4.12 0.51 -7.42
CA LEU A 100 -3.02 0.99 -8.26
C LEU A 100 -3.33 2.36 -8.88
N ASP A 101 -4.58 2.63 -9.21
CA ASP A 101 -4.98 3.90 -9.80
C ASP A 101 -4.88 5.05 -8.81
N ASP A 102 -5.07 4.80 -7.52
CA ASP A 102 -4.88 5.81 -6.48
C ASP A 102 -3.42 6.27 -6.46
N PHE A 103 -2.47 5.33 -6.54
CA PHE A 103 -1.05 5.64 -6.65
C PHE A 103 -0.73 6.38 -7.93
N ARG A 104 -1.22 5.91 -9.08
CA ARG A 104 -0.96 6.52 -10.39
C ARG A 104 -1.40 7.98 -10.44
N ASN A 105 -2.51 8.30 -9.79
CA ASN A 105 -3.08 9.64 -9.77
C ASN A 105 -2.44 10.60 -8.77
N ILE A 106 -1.45 10.18 -7.98
CA ILE A 106 -0.78 11.06 -7.00
C ILE A 106 -0.16 12.25 -7.73
N PRO A 107 -0.55 13.50 -7.40
CA PRO A 107 0.00 14.68 -8.04
C PRO A 107 1.41 14.98 -7.51
N LEU A 108 2.34 15.22 -8.44
CA LEU A 108 3.74 15.56 -8.15
C LEU A 108 4.05 17.04 -8.38
N GLY A 109 3.12 17.80 -8.96
CA GLY A 109 3.24 19.23 -9.19
C GLY A 109 2.63 19.64 -10.54
N LEU A 110 2.97 20.83 -11.00
CA LEU A 110 2.56 21.35 -12.31
C LEU A 110 3.79 21.46 -13.21
N ALA A 111 3.63 21.02 -14.47
CA ALA A 111 4.59 21.28 -15.53
C ALA A 111 4.43 22.72 -16.09
N ALA A 112 5.29 23.08 -17.05
CA ALA A 112 5.13 24.31 -17.82
C ALA A 112 3.74 24.36 -18.46
N GLY A 113 3.01 25.46 -18.26
CA GLY A 113 1.64 25.63 -18.76
C GLY A 113 0.52 25.13 -17.84
N GLY A 114 0.83 24.69 -16.62
CA GLY A 114 -0.20 24.35 -15.61
C GLY A 114 -0.79 22.95 -15.74
N ILE A 115 -0.20 22.09 -16.58
CA ILE A 115 -0.60 20.69 -16.70
C ILE A 115 -0.10 19.92 -15.47
N PRO A 116 -0.96 19.23 -14.71
CA PRO A 116 -0.54 18.45 -13.55
C PRO A 116 0.31 17.25 -13.99
N VAL A 117 1.45 17.07 -13.32
CA VAL A 117 2.28 15.87 -13.45
C VAL A 117 1.89 14.91 -12.33
N ARG A 118 1.57 13.68 -12.69
CA ARG A 118 1.17 12.60 -11.79
C ARG A 118 2.27 11.58 -11.63
N LEU A 119 2.11 10.66 -10.68
CA LEU A 119 3.08 9.60 -10.45
C LEU A 119 3.24 8.69 -11.68
N ASP A 120 2.14 8.38 -12.37
CA ASP A 120 2.16 7.55 -13.59
C ASP A 120 2.98 8.15 -14.73
N ASP A 121 3.13 9.48 -14.75
CA ASP A 121 3.92 10.18 -15.77
C ASP A 121 5.43 9.95 -15.59
N VAL A 122 5.88 9.57 -14.39
CA VAL A 122 7.31 9.43 -14.05
C VAL A 122 7.68 8.08 -13.44
N ALA A 123 6.73 7.18 -13.26
CA ALA A 123 6.94 5.89 -12.62
C ALA A 123 5.96 4.83 -13.13
N THR A 124 6.39 3.57 -13.10
CA THR A 124 5.50 2.42 -13.27
C THR A 124 5.04 1.95 -11.90
N VAL A 125 3.72 1.95 -11.67
CA VAL A 125 3.13 1.40 -10.44
C VAL A 125 2.59 0.00 -10.72
N GLN A 126 3.11 -0.98 -9.99
CA GLN A 126 2.76 -2.39 -10.14
C GLN A 126 2.65 -3.11 -8.79
N ILE A 127 2.01 -4.28 -8.78
CA ILE A 127 2.00 -5.19 -7.64
C ILE A 127 3.09 -6.23 -7.86
N GLY A 128 3.91 -6.47 -6.84
CA GLY A 128 4.94 -7.50 -6.88
C GLY A 128 5.25 -8.08 -5.51
N PRO A 129 6.12 -9.10 -5.45
CA PRO A 129 6.63 -9.62 -4.20
C PRO A 129 7.44 -8.56 -3.44
N GLU A 130 7.33 -8.56 -2.12
CA GLU A 130 8.29 -7.86 -1.29
C GLU A 130 9.71 -8.39 -1.54
N MET A 131 10.66 -7.46 -1.72
CA MET A 131 12.05 -7.81 -1.96
C MET A 131 12.58 -8.59 -0.76
N ARG A 132 12.96 -9.85 -0.98
CA ARG A 132 13.60 -10.67 0.04
C ARG A 132 15.01 -10.12 0.30
N ARG A 133 15.15 -9.29 1.33
CA ARG A 133 16.45 -9.03 1.94
C ARG A 133 16.83 -10.30 2.69
N GLY A 134 17.52 -11.20 2.00
CA GLY A 134 18.00 -12.43 2.59
C GLY A 134 18.92 -12.13 3.77
N ILE A 135 18.50 -12.53 4.96
CA ILE A 135 19.44 -13.09 5.93
C ILE A 135 19.35 -14.61 5.74
N ALA A 136 20.42 -15.16 5.16
CA ALA A 136 20.71 -16.58 5.23
C ALA A 136 21.28 -16.91 6.61
#